data_AF-A0A931I1A9-F1
#
_entry.id   AF-A0A931I1A9-F1
#
_cell.length_a   1.000
_cell.length_b   1.000
_cell.length_c   1.000
_cell.angle_alpha   90.00
_cell.angle_beta   90.00
_cell.angle_gamma   90.00
#
_symmetry.space_group_name_H-M   'P 1'
#
loop_
_entity.id
_entity.type
_entity.pdbx_description
1 polymer ?
#
loop_
_entity_poly.entity_id
_entity_poly.type
_entity_poly.pdbx_seq_one_letter_code
_entity_poly.pdbx_strand_id
1 'polypeptide(L)' 'MSARTFLGPVRSLFATVSAAASVAGAVEANRKPRRSDLTRLGIDADAFGRIGKL' A
#
# COMPACT_ATOMS: atom_id res chain seq x y z
N MET A 1 0.85 -26.16 18.42
CA MET A 1 0.25 -24.91 17.88
C MET A 1 1.34 -23.84 17.86
N SER A 2 1.66 -23.28 16.69
CA SER A 2 2.85 -22.44 16.47
C SER A 2 2.52 -20.96 16.75
N ALA A 3 3.45 -20.20 17.36
CA ALA A 3 3.37 -18.77 17.69
C ALA A 3 3.12 -17.81 16.50
N ARG A 4 2.83 -18.34 15.32
CA ARG A 4 2.60 -17.62 14.06
C ARG A 4 1.20 -17.00 13.95
N THR A 5 0.29 -17.33 14.86
CA THR A 5 -1.13 -16.93 14.74
C THR A 5 -1.47 -15.63 15.48
N PHE A 6 -0.71 -15.21 16.49
CA PHE A 6 -1.09 -14.07 17.35
C PHE A 6 -0.54 -12.69 16.93
N LEU A 7 0.54 -12.62 16.13
CA LEU A 7 1.11 -11.34 15.65
C LEU A 7 0.62 -10.92 14.24
N GLY A 8 -0.14 -11.78 13.57
CA GLY A 8 -0.62 -11.57 12.20
C GLY A 8 -1.46 -10.29 12.01
N PRO A 9 -2.45 -10.00 12.88
CA PRO A 9 -3.34 -8.84 12.71
C PRO A 9 -2.61 -7.49 12.83
N VAL A 10 -1.74 -7.36 13.84
CA VAL A 10 -0.97 -6.13 14.10
C VAL A 10 0.03 -5.90 12.96
N ARG A 11 0.74 -6.94 12.53
CA ARG A 11 1.67 -6.85 11.39
C ARG A 11 0.98 -6.49 10.08
N SER A 12 -0.26 -6.93 9.90
CA SER A 12 -1.08 -6.54 8.75
C SER A 12 -1.42 -5.05 8.78
N LEU A 13 -1.90 -4.55 9.93
CA LEU A 13 -2.29 -3.14 10.11
C LEU A 13 -1.10 -2.18 9.88
N PHE A 14 0.05 -2.43 10.51
CA PHE A 14 1.24 -1.60 10.32
C PHE A 14 1.68 -1.52 8.85
N ALA A 15 1.61 -2.65 8.14
CA ALA A 15 2.00 -2.69 6.76
C ALA A 15 0.98 -2.01 5.82
N THR A 16 -0.31 -1.97 6.19
CA THR A 16 -1.32 -1.16 5.48
C THR A 16 -1.09 0.34 5.71
N VAL A 17 -0.83 0.77 6.94
CA VAL A 17 -0.52 2.19 7.25
C VAL A 17 0.77 2.63 6.55
N SER A 18 1.79 1.78 6.54
CA SER A 18 3.05 2.04 5.81
C SER A 18 2.84 2.13 4.30
N ALA A 19 1.97 1.29 3.72
CA ALA A 19 1.59 1.38 2.32
C ALA A 19 0.87 2.69 2.01
N ALA A 20 -0.06 3.14 2.87
CA ALA A 20 -0.76 4.41 2.72
C ALA A 20 0.21 5.60 2.74
N ALA A 21 1.13 5.64 3.70
CA ALA A 21 2.15 6.68 3.78
C ALA A 21 3.07 6.68 2.55
N SER A 22 3.45 5.50 2.03
CA SER A 22 4.29 5.36 0.85
C SER A 22 3.58 5.83 -0.42
N VAL A 23 2.28 5.51 -0.57
CA VAL A 23 1.45 5.96 -1.69
C VAL A 23 1.27 7.48 -1.64
N ALA A 24 0.94 8.04 -0.47
CA ALA A 24 0.79 9.49 -0.29
C ALA A 24 2.08 10.24 -0.65
N GLY A 25 3.22 9.85 -0.09
CA GLY A 25 4.50 10.49 -0.38
C GLY A 25 4.95 10.34 -1.84
N ALA A 26 4.58 9.26 -2.52
CA ALA A 26 4.83 9.13 -3.96
C ALA A 26 3.99 10.11 -4.77
N VAL A 27 2.69 10.26 -4.45
CA VAL A 27 1.80 11.22 -5.10
C VAL A 27 2.25 12.66 -4.87
N GLU A 28 2.56 13.02 -3.63
CA GLU A 28 3.06 14.36 -3.26
C GLU A 28 4.37 14.70 -3.99
N ALA A 29 5.24 13.70 -4.19
CA ALA A 29 6.51 13.86 -4.93
C ALA A 29 6.35 13.77 -6.46
N ASN A 30 5.13 13.72 -6.99
CA ASN A 30 4.86 13.55 -8.42
C ASN A 30 5.53 12.29 -9.03
N ARG A 31 5.64 11.22 -8.22
CA ARG A 31 6.21 9.93 -8.60
C ARG A 31 5.14 8.85 -8.64
N LYS A 32 5.36 7.82 -9.45
CA LYS A 32 4.47 6.67 -9.52
C LYS A 32 4.50 5.88 -8.21
N PRO A 33 3.36 5.70 -7.51
CA PRO A 33 3.30 4.84 -6.34
C PRO A 33 3.59 3.38 -6.67
N ARG A 34 4.15 2.65 -5.72
CA ARG A 34 4.47 1.23 -5.91
C ARG A 34 3.20 0.38 -6.04
N ARG A 35 3.18 -0.52 -7.03
CA ARG A 35 2.06 -1.44 -7.30
C ARG A 35 1.69 -2.28 -6.08
N SER A 36 2.69 -2.78 -5.34
CA SER A 36 2.48 -3.59 -4.13
C SER A 36 1.71 -2.85 -3.04
N ASP A 37 1.98 -1.55 -2.87
CA ASP A 37 1.40 -0.74 -1.82
C ASP A 37 -0.04 -0.36 -2.19
N LEU A 38 -0.28 -0.05 -3.47
CA LEU A 38 -1.63 0.12 -4.01
C LEU A 38 -2.49 -1.13 -3.82
N THR A 39 -2.00 -2.30 -4.23
CA THR A 39 -2.71 -3.57 -4.04
C THR A 39 -3.01 -3.86 -2.57
N ARG A 40 -2.08 -3.52 -1.67
CA ARG A 40 -2.26 -3.69 -0.23
C ARG A 40 -3.37 -2.80 0.35
N LEU A 41 -3.60 -1.64 -0.26
CA LEU A 41 -4.70 -0.73 0.08
C LEU A 41 -6.03 -1.10 -0.61
N GLY A 42 -6.06 -2.17 -1.40
CA GLY A 42 -7.22 -2.53 -2.22
C GLY A 42 -7.43 -1.61 -3.42
N ILE A 43 -6.39 -0.84 -3.80
CA ILE A 43 -6.42 0.07 -4.94
C ILE A 43 -5.93 -0.69 -6.17
N ASP A 44 -6.72 -0.66 -7.25
CA ASP A 44 -6.28 -1.18 -8.54
C ASP A 44 -5.17 -0.29 -9.11
N ALA A 45 -3.97 -0.86 -9.27
CA ALA A 45 -2.79 -0.12 -9.68
C ALA A 45 -2.83 0.32 -11.16
N ASP A 46 -3.51 -0.43 -12.02
CA ASP A 46 -3.63 -0.09 -13.43
C ASP A 46 -4.66 1.02 -13.63
N ALA A 47 -5.78 0.99 -12.87
CA ALA A 47 -6.74 2.07 -12.78
C ALA A 47 -6.12 3.34 -12.18
N PHE A 48 -5.36 3.21 -11.09
CA PHE A 48 -4.64 4.33 -10.47
C PHE A 48 -3.68 5.01 -11.46
N GLY A 49 -2.92 4.21 -12.22
CA GLY A 49 -2.01 4.72 -13.25
C GLY A 49 -2.72 5.43 -14.43
N ARG A 50 -4.00 5.15 -14.66
CA ARG A 50 -4.81 5.86 -15.68
C ARG A 50 -5.33 7.20 -15.18
N ILE A 51 -5.64 7.31 -13.88
CA ILE A 51 -6.08 8.57 -13.24
C ILE A 51 -4.91 9.55 -13.18
N GLY A 52 -3.76 9.07 -12.74
CA GLY A 52 -2.53 9.84 -12.63
C GLY A 52 -1.77 9.97 -13.95
N LYS A 53 -2.45 10.19 -15.09
CA LYS A 53 -1.78 10.76 -16.27
C LYS A 53 -1.25 12.16 -15.90
N LEU A 54 -0.08 12.15 -15.28
CA LEU A 54 0.98 13.13 -15.40
C LEU A 54 1.92 12.64 -16.51
#